data_AF-A0A7V6WJM7-F1
#
_entry.id   AF-A0A7V6WJM7-F1
#
_cell.length_a   1.000
_cell.length_b   1.000
_cell.length_c   1.000
_cell.angle_alpha   90.00
_cell.angle_beta   90.00
_cell.angle_gamma   90.00
#
_symmetry.space_group_name_H-M   'P 1'
#
loop_
_entity.id
_entity.type
_entity.pdbx_description
1 polymer ?
#
loop_
_entity_poly.entity_id
_entity_poly.type
_entity_poly.pdbx_seq_one_letter_code
_entity_poly.pdbx_strand_id
1 'polypeptide(L)'
;MGALQFKFLQHEGDIDWQDVFAIWRAYEAHQSLWKDHWQERGFDSWEDWRKSYAKPIQPENLQWGVYRIIEPNMAAKDFYGTPTRGWQAKCYDGNVTEKIKNILDHPIIKNNQKIIEIVDNFPYQTMLTGIVNKGRIVLIEGMHRACALAQLEKVKGDVVIALANFEGEIPLLGTGDKNVQ
;
A
#
# COMPACT_ATOMS: atom_id res chain seq x y z
N MET A 1 -15.23 -20.62 2.08
CA MET A 1 -13.98 -20.11 2.69
C MET A 1 -14.36 -19.19 3.84
N GLY A 2 -13.88 -19.48 5.04
CA GLY A 2 -14.28 -18.74 6.25
C GLY A 2 -13.80 -17.30 6.18
N ALA A 3 -14.70 -16.35 6.41
CA ALA A 3 -14.35 -14.94 6.52
C ALA A 3 -13.31 -14.79 7.63
N LEU A 4 -12.06 -14.50 7.26
CA LEU A 4 -11.08 -13.97 8.17
C LEU A 4 -11.56 -12.57 8.57
N GLN A 5 -12.33 -12.53 9.65
CA GLN A 5 -12.86 -11.28 10.18
C GLN A 5 -11.75 -10.61 10.98
N PHE A 6 -11.00 -9.72 10.32
CA PHE A 6 -10.10 -8.82 11.01
C PHE A 6 -10.94 -7.96 11.97
N LYS A 7 -10.80 -8.19 13.27
CA LYS A 7 -11.63 -7.52 14.31
C LYS A 7 -11.51 -5.99 14.30
N PHE A 8 -10.45 -5.46 13.70
CA PHE A 8 -10.17 -4.03 13.57
C PHE A 8 -10.71 -3.42 12.27
N LEU A 9 -11.40 -4.20 11.42
CA LEU A 9 -12.01 -3.73 10.18
C LEU A 9 -13.53 -3.76 10.27
N GLN A 10 -14.14 -2.66 9.84
CA GLN A 10 -15.57 -2.55 9.62
C GLN A 10 -15.83 -2.36 8.13
N HIS A 11 -16.61 -3.25 7.52
CA HIS A 11 -16.98 -3.10 6.10
C HIS A 11 -17.89 -1.88 5.92
N GLU A 12 -17.53 -1.01 4.99
CA GLU A 12 -18.28 0.21 4.64
C GLU A 12 -19.05 0.04 3.32
N GLY A 13 -18.56 -0.80 2.41
CA GLY A 13 -19.23 -1.09 1.15
C GLY A 13 -18.28 -1.67 0.10
N ASP A 14 -18.88 -2.17 -0.98
CA ASP A 14 -18.13 -2.66 -2.14
C ASP A 14 -17.56 -1.47 -2.94
N ILE A 15 -16.44 -1.68 -3.63
CA ILE A 15 -15.83 -0.69 -4.51
C ILE A 15 -15.27 -1.41 -5.75
N ASP A 16 -15.23 -0.75 -6.90
CA ASP A 16 -14.58 -1.31 -8.07
C ASP A 16 -13.10 -0.89 -8.13
N TRP A 17 -12.27 -1.70 -8.78
CA TRP A 17 -10.86 -1.36 -8.95
C TRP A 17 -10.67 -0.02 -9.66
N GLN A 18 -11.56 0.33 -10.61
CA GLN A 18 -11.50 1.61 -11.32
C GLN A 18 -11.62 2.81 -10.38
N ASP A 19 -12.45 2.71 -9.34
CA ASP A 19 -12.61 3.76 -8.33
C ASP A 19 -11.39 3.82 -7.41
N VAL A 20 -10.86 2.67 -6.98
CA VAL A 20 -9.59 2.61 -6.22
C VAL A 20 -8.46 3.28 -7.03
N PHE A 21 -8.38 2.98 -8.32
CA PHE A 21 -7.37 3.54 -9.23
C PHE A 21 -7.58 5.04 -9.48
N ALA A 22 -8.83 5.50 -9.58
CA ALA A 22 -9.17 6.93 -9.69
C ALA A 22 -8.75 7.70 -8.43
N ILE A 23 -8.90 7.11 -7.25
CA ILE A 23 -8.42 7.68 -5.98
C ILE A 23 -6.89 7.82 -6.01
N TRP A 24 -6.17 6.77 -6.43
CA TRP A 24 -4.71 6.86 -6.59
C TRP A 24 -4.31 8.01 -7.53
N ARG A 25 -5.01 8.13 -8.67
CA ARG A 25 -4.75 9.18 -9.67
C ARG A 25 -4.94 10.57 -9.08
N ALA A 26 -6.04 10.77 -8.36
CA ALA A 26 -6.39 12.04 -7.76
C ALA A 26 -5.33 12.53 -6.76
N TYR A 27 -4.70 11.61 -6.02
CA TYR A 27 -3.65 11.97 -5.07
C TYR A 27 -2.26 12.12 -5.69
N GLU A 28 -1.94 11.37 -6.75
CA GLU A 28 -0.54 11.23 -7.19
C GLU A 28 -0.21 11.91 -8.52
N ALA A 29 -1.13 11.88 -9.49
CA ALA A 29 -0.81 12.19 -10.88
C ALA A 29 -0.38 13.66 -11.09
N HIS A 30 -0.72 14.56 -10.16
CA HIS A 30 -0.36 15.97 -10.20
C HIS A 30 0.94 16.31 -9.47
N GLN A 31 1.58 15.34 -8.78
CA GLN A 31 2.82 15.60 -8.05
C GLN A 31 4.03 15.47 -8.99
N SER A 32 4.83 16.53 -9.10
CA SER A 32 6.01 16.58 -9.98
C SER A 32 7.03 15.48 -9.68
N LEU A 33 7.26 15.15 -8.41
CA LEU A 33 8.18 14.10 -7.99
C LEU A 33 7.85 12.74 -8.60
N TRP A 34 6.56 12.42 -8.73
CA TRP A 34 6.17 11.19 -9.38
C TRP A 34 6.44 11.28 -10.87
N LYS A 35 6.30 12.46 -11.49
CA LYS A 35 6.50 12.63 -12.93
C LYS A 35 7.86 12.21 -13.40
N ASP A 36 8.87 12.71 -12.71
CA ASP A 36 10.24 12.33 -12.99
C ASP A 36 10.41 10.81 -12.77
N HIS A 37 9.83 10.27 -11.70
CA HIS A 37 9.94 8.84 -11.35
C HIS A 37 9.42 7.88 -12.44
N TRP A 38 8.26 8.15 -13.04
CA TRP A 38 7.72 7.26 -14.08
C TRP A 38 8.34 7.51 -15.46
N GLN A 39 8.73 8.76 -15.78
CA GLN A 39 9.43 9.08 -17.02
C GLN A 39 10.83 8.44 -17.07
N GLU A 40 11.58 8.48 -15.97
CA GLU A 40 12.88 7.80 -15.83
C GLU A 40 12.80 6.28 -16.03
N ARG A 41 11.61 5.70 -15.87
CA ARG A 41 11.33 4.26 -16.04
C ARG A 41 10.76 3.92 -17.42
N GLY A 42 10.69 4.90 -18.32
CA GLY A 42 10.26 4.74 -19.70
C GLY A 42 8.75 4.74 -19.89
N PHE A 43 7.96 5.15 -18.88
CA PHE A 43 6.51 5.24 -19.00
C PHE A 43 6.07 6.59 -19.55
N ASP A 44 5.10 6.54 -20.46
CA ASP A 44 4.56 7.71 -21.16
C ASP A 44 3.59 8.51 -20.27
N SER A 45 2.97 7.85 -19.30
CA SER A 45 2.02 8.45 -18.37
C SER A 45 2.07 7.78 -16.99
N TRP A 46 1.55 8.51 -15.98
CA TRP A 46 1.31 7.97 -14.63
C TRP A 46 0.41 6.73 -14.68
N GLU A 47 -0.58 6.74 -15.58
CA GLU A 47 -1.55 5.66 -15.72
C GLU A 47 -0.91 4.38 -16.25
N ASP A 48 -0.08 4.48 -17.28
CA ASP A 48 0.67 3.33 -17.82
C ASP A 48 1.58 2.71 -16.76
N TRP A 49 2.26 3.56 -15.99
CA TRP A 49 3.11 3.14 -14.89
C TRP A 49 2.32 2.43 -13.79
N ARG A 50 1.24 3.02 -13.29
CA ARG A 50 0.45 2.43 -12.19
C ARG A 50 -0.33 1.18 -12.61
N LYS A 51 -0.83 1.11 -13.85
CA LYS A 51 -1.41 -0.12 -14.40
C LYS A 51 -0.36 -1.22 -14.47
N SER A 52 0.83 -0.91 -14.97
CA SER A 52 1.94 -1.88 -15.00
C SER A 52 2.38 -2.31 -13.60
N TYR A 53 2.37 -1.38 -12.63
CA TYR A 53 2.71 -1.65 -11.24
C TYR A 53 1.80 -2.69 -10.60
N ALA A 54 0.48 -2.53 -10.76
CA ALA A 54 -0.54 -3.40 -10.15
C ALA A 54 -0.86 -4.65 -11.00
N LYS A 55 -0.44 -4.70 -12.28
CA LYS A 55 -0.69 -5.82 -13.20
C LYS A 55 -0.46 -7.22 -12.60
N PRO A 56 0.59 -7.48 -11.79
CA PRO A 56 0.85 -8.83 -11.27
C PRO A 56 -0.28 -9.42 -10.41
N ILE A 57 -1.11 -8.59 -9.77
CA ILE A 57 -2.26 -9.06 -8.98
C ILE A 57 -3.57 -9.10 -9.78
N GLN A 58 -3.56 -8.67 -11.05
CA GLN A 58 -4.74 -8.61 -11.93
C GLN A 58 -5.97 -8.01 -11.22
N PRO A 59 -5.89 -6.76 -10.75
CA PRO A 59 -6.82 -6.23 -9.75
C PRO A 59 -8.27 -6.09 -10.28
N GLU A 60 -8.44 -5.97 -11.60
CA GLU A 60 -9.74 -5.97 -12.29
C GLU A 60 -10.50 -7.30 -12.13
N ASN A 61 -9.81 -8.39 -11.81
CA ASN A 61 -10.40 -9.72 -11.63
C ASN A 61 -10.75 -10.01 -10.16
N LEU A 62 -10.54 -9.05 -9.26
CA LEU A 62 -10.76 -9.23 -7.83
C LEU A 62 -12.02 -8.48 -7.36
N GLN A 63 -12.68 -9.01 -6.33
CA GLN A 63 -13.77 -8.33 -5.65
C GLN A 63 -13.20 -7.47 -4.53
N TRP A 64 -13.42 -6.15 -4.63
CA TRP A 64 -12.90 -5.19 -3.67
C TRP A 64 -14.00 -4.69 -2.74
N GLY A 65 -13.62 -4.45 -1.49
CA GLY A 65 -14.44 -3.74 -0.51
C GLY A 65 -13.62 -2.67 0.20
N VAL A 66 -14.31 -1.64 0.67
CA VAL A 66 -13.74 -0.60 1.52
C VAL A 66 -14.04 -0.93 2.97
N TYR A 67 -13.02 -0.83 3.81
CA TYR A 67 -13.11 -1.12 5.23
C TYR A 67 -12.57 0.06 6.02
N ARG A 68 -13.35 0.55 6.99
CA ARG A 68 -12.86 1.47 8.01
C ARG A 68 -11.99 0.72 9.00
N ILE A 69 -10.87 1.33 9.38
CA ILE A 69 -9.94 0.77 10.36
C ILE A 69 -10.23 1.39 11.73
N ILE A 70 -10.64 0.58 12.72
CA ILE A 70 -11.10 1.05 14.04
C ILE A 70 -9.93 1.60 14.87
N GLU A 71 -8.76 0.95 14.81
CA GLU A 71 -7.53 1.37 15.49
C GLU A 71 -6.37 1.40 14.49
N PRO A 72 -6.26 2.45 13.66
CA PRO A 72 -5.38 2.41 12.48
C PRO A 72 -3.90 2.24 12.81
N ASN A 73 -3.42 2.86 13.88
CA ASN A 73 -2.01 2.73 14.31
C ASN A 73 -1.69 1.32 14.80
N MET A 74 -2.61 0.65 15.50
CA MET A 74 -2.43 -0.73 15.96
C MET A 74 -2.58 -1.72 14.81
N ALA A 75 -3.58 -1.55 13.96
CA ALA A 75 -3.79 -2.40 12.79
C ALA A 75 -2.61 -2.33 11.81
N ALA A 76 -2.10 -1.12 11.54
CA ALA A 76 -0.98 -0.91 10.62
C ALA A 76 0.28 -1.70 11.02
N LYS A 77 0.53 -1.91 12.32
CA LYS A 77 1.65 -2.71 12.82
C LYS A 77 1.59 -4.17 12.36
N ASP A 78 0.39 -4.72 12.18
CA ASP A 78 0.18 -6.11 11.77
C ASP A 78 -0.03 -6.27 10.25
N PHE A 79 -0.06 -5.19 9.49
CA PHE A 79 -0.03 -5.25 8.03
C PHE A 79 1.35 -5.67 7.53
N TYR A 80 1.36 -6.35 6.39
CA TYR A 80 2.55 -6.68 5.64
C TYR A 80 2.81 -5.57 4.61
N GLY A 81 4.07 -5.17 4.48
CA GLY A 81 4.48 -4.10 3.59
C GLY A 81 4.32 -4.42 2.10
N THR A 82 4.56 -3.42 1.25
CA THR A 82 4.40 -3.59 -0.20
C THR A 82 5.51 -4.46 -0.79
N PRO A 83 5.20 -5.53 -1.53
CA PRO A 83 6.20 -6.43 -2.09
C PRO A 83 6.84 -5.83 -3.35
N THR A 84 7.66 -4.78 -3.20
CA THR A 84 8.44 -4.17 -4.28
C THR A 84 9.92 -4.46 -4.10
N ARG A 85 10.70 -4.47 -5.19
CA ARG A 85 12.17 -4.68 -5.13
C ARG A 85 12.85 -3.71 -4.18
N GLY A 86 12.41 -2.45 -4.21
CA GLY A 86 12.98 -1.39 -3.38
C GLY A 86 12.84 -1.67 -1.88
N TRP A 87 11.68 -2.14 -1.43
CA TRP A 87 11.48 -2.47 -0.02
C TRP A 87 12.11 -3.80 0.37
N GLN A 88 12.00 -4.81 -0.50
CA GLN A 88 12.62 -6.13 -0.28
C GLN A 88 14.12 -6.01 -0.05
N ALA A 89 14.82 -5.31 -0.94
CA ALA A 89 16.27 -5.15 -0.88
C ALA A 89 16.73 -4.29 0.31
N LYS A 90 15.86 -3.39 0.80
CA LYS A 90 16.25 -2.40 1.82
C LYS A 90 15.84 -2.75 3.24
N CYS A 91 14.80 -3.56 3.46
CA CYS A 91 14.26 -3.74 4.81
C CYS A 91 13.54 -5.07 5.08
N TYR A 92 13.47 -6.01 4.14
CA TYR A 92 12.76 -7.29 4.38
C TYR A 92 13.69 -8.50 4.53
N ASP A 93 15.00 -8.29 4.58
CA ASP A 93 16.00 -9.35 4.78
C ASP A 93 15.84 -10.55 3.83
N GLY A 94 15.52 -10.25 2.56
CA GLY A 94 15.33 -11.26 1.51
C GLY A 94 13.91 -11.85 1.43
N ASN A 95 13.00 -11.49 2.35
CA ASN A 95 11.59 -11.89 2.27
C ASN A 95 10.82 -11.07 1.23
N VAL A 96 9.78 -11.65 0.64
CA VAL A 96 8.89 -10.98 -0.33
C VAL A 96 8.18 -9.78 0.30
N THR A 97 7.80 -9.91 1.56
CA THR A 97 7.19 -8.86 2.38
C THR A 97 7.51 -9.12 3.84
N GLU A 98 7.43 -8.08 4.67
CA GLU A 98 7.59 -8.16 6.12
C GLU A 98 6.45 -7.41 6.83
N LYS A 99 6.12 -7.80 8.07
CA LYS A 99 5.20 -7.04 8.92
C LYS A 99 5.79 -5.68 9.23
N ILE A 100 4.96 -4.64 9.18
CA ILE A 100 5.41 -3.26 9.43
C ILE A 100 6.07 -3.13 10.80
N LYS A 101 5.51 -3.72 11.86
CA LYS A 101 6.12 -3.64 13.20
C LYS A 101 7.55 -4.16 13.29
N ASN A 102 7.92 -5.11 12.44
CA ASN A 102 9.24 -5.73 12.47
C ASN A 102 10.29 -4.83 11.79
N ILE A 103 9.88 -3.84 11.01
CA ILE A 103 10.78 -2.95 10.26
C ILE A 103 10.75 -1.50 10.75
N LEU A 104 9.91 -1.14 11.73
CA LEU A 104 9.78 0.24 12.20
C LEU A 104 11.09 0.84 12.71
N ASP A 105 11.93 0.01 13.34
CA ASP A 105 13.23 0.46 13.85
C ASP A 105 14.35 0.43 12.81
N HIS A 106 14.06 -0.02 11.58
CA HIS A 106 15.05 -0.06 10.52
C HIS A 106 15.43 1.38 10.08
N PRO A 107 16.71 1.70 9.84
CA PRO A 107 17.14 3.06 9.46
C PRO A 107 16.44 3.61 8.20
N ILE A 108 16.12 2.72 7.24
CA ILE A 108 15.37 3.06 6.02
C ILE A 108 13.94 3.53 6.32
N ILE A 109 13.37 3.18 7.48
CA ILE A 109 12.08 3.67 7.95
C ILE A 109 12.27 4.90 8.85
N LYS A 110 13.09 4.80 9.90
CA LYS A 110 13.26 5.89 10.89
C LYS A 110 13.77 7.19 10.28
N ASN A 111 14.67 7.11 9.31
CA ASN A 111 15.30 8.29 8.69
C ASN A 111 14.63 8.68 7.36
N ASN A 112 13.50 8.07 7.02
CA ASN A 112 12.82 8.38 5.77
C ASN A 112 12.06 9.69 5.91
N GLN A 113 12.56 10.74 5.25
CA GLN A 113 11.99 12.08 5.31
C GLN A 113 10.49 12.10 4.97
N LYS A 114 10.05 11.30 3.98
CA LYS A 114 8.63 11.21 3.62
C LYS A 114 7.77 10.60 4.73
N ILE A 115 8.30 9.62 5.47
CA ILE A 115 7.58 9.01 6.60
C ILE A 115 7.51 10.00 7.76
N ILE A 116 8.62 10.67 8.07
CA ILE A 116 8.68 11.71 9.12
C ILE A 116 7.66 12.81 8.83
N GLU A 117 7.63 13.34 7.60
CA GLU A 117 6.66 14.38 7.20
C GLU A 117 5.20 13.92 7.33
N ILE A 118 4.90 12.66 7.02
CA ILE A 118 3.56 12.10 7.19
C ILE A 118 3.22 11.90 8.68
N VAL A 119 4.20 11.56 9.52
CA VAL A 119 3.99 11.50 10.98
C VAL A 119 3.66 12.88 11.54
N ASP A 120 4.41 13.91 11.14
CA ASP A 120 4.24 15.28 11.62
C ASP A 120 2.92 15.91 11.14
N ASN A 121 2.46 15.55 9.94
CA ASN A 121 1.24 16.08 9.34
C ASN A 121 0.38 14.98 8.71
N PHE A 122 -0.10 14.06 9.54
CA PHE A 122 -0.90 12.93 9.05
C PHE A 122 -2.22 13.39 8.40
N PRO A 123 -2.54 12.96 7.17
CA PRO A 123 -3.75 13.39 6.49
C PRO A 123 -5.03 12.96 7.22
N TYR A 124 -5.99 13.88 7.36
CA TYR A 124 -7.27 13.60 8.03
C TYR A 124 -8.12 12.53 7.32
N GLN A 125 -7.97 12.40 6.01
CA GLN A 125 -8.57 11.32 5.23
C GLN A 125 -7.45 10.54 4.55
N THR A 126 -7.37 9.25 4.87
CA THR A 126 -6.37 8.35 4.29
C THR A 126 -7.02 7.07 3.79
N MET A 127 -6.78 6.74 2.53
CA MET A 127 -7.04 5.41 1.99
C MET A 127 -5.71 4.67 1.81
N LEU A 128 -5.67 3.44 2.33
CA LEU A 128 -4.67 2.43 1.99
C LEU A 128 -5.25 1.45 0.95
N THR A 129 -4.41 0.67 0.30
CA THR A 129 -4.88 -0.40 -0.58
C THR A 129 -4.06 -1.65 -0.34
N GLY A 130 -4.73 -2.79 -0.21
CA GLY A 130 -4.07 -4.07 0.05
C GLY A 130 -4.85 -5.26 -0.49
N ILE A 131 -4.25 -6.42 -0.34
CA ILE A 131 -4.86 -7.72 -0.61
C ILE A 131 -4.86 -8.57 0.66
N VAL A 132 -5.86 -9.43 0.80
CA VAL A 132 -5.90 -10.46 1.82
C VAL A 132 -5.36 -11.75 1.22
N ASN A 133 -4.18 -12.18 1.67
CA ASN A 133 -3.54 -13.41 1.23
C ASN A 133 -3.23 -14.31 2.43
N LYS A 134 -3.70 -15.56 2.41
CA LYS A 134 -3.49 -16.56 3.49
C LYS A 134 -3.77 -16.00 4.90
N GLY A 135 -4.84 -15.17 5.02
CA GLY A 135 -5.25 -14.54 6.28
C GLY A 135 -4.42 -13.35 6.74
N ARG A 136 -3.63 -12.76 5.86
CA ARG A 136 -2.78 -11.60 6.13
C ARG A 136 -3.15 -10.46 5.18
N ILE A 137 -3.14 -9.23 5.68
CA ILE A 137 -3.26 -8.03 4.84
C ILE A 137 -1.87 -7.66 4.35
N VAL A 138 -1.68 -7.69 3.04
CA VAL A 138 -0.45 -7.26 2.36
C VAL A 138 -0.77 -5.98 1.60
N LEU A 139 -0.05 -4.91 1.91
CA LEU A 139 -0.25 -3.64 1.24
C LEU A 139 0.19 -3.73 -0.21
N ILE A 140 -0.55 -3.10 -1.10
CA ILE A 140 -0.16 -2.88 -2.50
C ILE A 140 0.14 -1.41 -2.76
N GLU A 141 -0.44 -0.52 -1.97
CA GLU A 141 -0.16 0.91 -1.96
C GLU A 141 -0.34 1.44 -0.53
N GLY A 142 0.35 2.52 -0.20
CA GLY A 142 0.24 3.16 1.11
C GLY A 142 1.35 2.80 2.09
N MET A 143 2.44 2.14 1.65
CA MET A 143 3.55 1.72 2.53
C MET A 143 4.07 2.83 3.46
N HIS A 144 4.42 4.01 2.91
CA HIS A 144 4.90 5.14 3.72
C HIS A 144 3.86 5.60 4.75
N ARG A 145 2.58 5.67 4.36
CA ARG A 145 1.47 6.06 5.24
C ARG A 145 1.23 5.01 6.32
N ALA A 146 1.33 3.73 6.01
CA ALA A 146 1.19 2.65 6.97
C ALA A 146 2.34 2.62 7.98
N CYS A 147 3.58 2.86 7.54
CA CYS A 147 4.72 3.03 8.46
C CYS A 147 4.56 4.26 9.36
N ALA A 148 4.06 5.38 8.82
CA ALA A 148 3.76 6.56 9.63
C ALA A 148 2.64 6.28 10.64
N LEU A 149 1.52 5.68 10.20
CA LEU A 149 0.41 5.24 11.06
C LEU A 149 0.89 4.39 12.23
N ALA A 150 1.74 3.41 11.96
CA ALA A 150 2.26 2.50 12.98
C ALA A 150 3.18 3.17 14.02
N GLN A 151 3.70 4.38 13.74
CA GLN A 151 4.50 5.19 14.66
C GLN A 151 3.67 6.19 15.47
N LEU A 152 2.44 6.50 15.05
CA LEU A 152 1.58 7.45 15.75
C LEU A 152 1.01 6.86 17.05
N GLU A 153 1.09 7.64 18.13
CA GLU A 153 0.39 7.31 19.38
C GLU A 153 -1.13 7.44 19.23
N LYS A 154 -1.58 8.46 18.48
CA LYS A 154 -2.99 8.74 18.18
C LYS A 154 -3.14 9.17 16.73
N VAL A 155 -4.13 8.62 16.06
CA VAL A 155 -4.47 8.98 14.67
C VAL A 155 -5.59 10.01 14.71
N LYS A 156 -5.39 11.13 14.03
CA LYS A 156 -6.43 12.15 13.83
C LYS A 156 -7.01 11.94 12.45
N GLY A 157 -8.28 11.55 12.38
CA GLY A 157 -9.02 11.40 11.12
C GLY A 157 -9.36 9.96 10.76
N ASP A 158 -9.97 9.83 9.58
CA ASP A 158 -10.54 8.60 9.07
C ASP A 158 -9.53 7.87 8.20
N VAL A 159 -9.24 6.63 8.58
CA VAL A 159 -8.39 5.72 7.80
C VAL A 159 -9.24 4.55 7.31
N VAL A 160 -9.26 4.41 6.00
CA VAL A 160 -9.92 3.30 5.31
C VAL A 160 -8.88 2.49 4.53
N ILE A 161 -9.23 1.26 4.20
CA ILE A 161 -8.44 0.41 3.33
C ILE A 161 -9.35 -0.27 2.30
N ALA A 162 -8.98 -0.17 1.03
CA ALA A 162 -9.56 -0.99 -0.02
C ALA A 162 -8.85 -2.35 -0.01
N LEU A 163 -9.62 -3.43 0.14
CA LEU A 163 -9.12 -4.80 0.23
C LEU A 163 -9.85 -5.72 -0.75
N ALA A 164 -9.07 -6.63 -1.35
CA ALA A 164 -9.61 -7.78 -2.07
C ALA A 164 -8.94 -9.07 -1.61
N ASN A 165 -9.67 -10.19 -1.68
CA ASN A 165 -9.06 -11.51 -1.46
C ASN A 165 -8.16 -11.86 -2.64
N PHE A 166 -6.96 -12.38 -2.36
CA PHE A 166 -6.00 -12.81 -3.37
C PHE A 166 -5.48 -14.20 -3.07
N GLU A 167 -5.70 -15.12 -4.00
CA GLU A 167 -5.24 -16.50 -3.95
C GLU A 167 -3.90 -16.65 -4.69
N GLY A 168 -3.03 -17.51 -4.17
CA GLY A 168 -1.70 -17.78 -4.75
C GLY A 168 -0.54 -17.16 -3.96
N GLU A 169 0.61 -17.10 -4.62
CA GLU A 169 1.84 -16.50 -4.07
C GLU A 169 1.85 -14.99 -4.28
N ILE A 170 2.31 -14.25 -3.28
CA ILE A 170 2.37 -12.78 -3.32
C ILE A 170 3.34 -12.38 -4.44
N PRO A 171 2.86 -11.69 -5.50
CA PRO A 171 3.74 -11.32 -6.60
C PRO A 171 4.58 -10.09 -6.24
N LEU A 172 5.72 -9.96 -6.91
CA LEU A 172 6.52 -8.74 -6.88
C LEU A 172 5.81 -7.65 -7.70
N LEU A 173 5.51 -6.50 -7.06
CA LEU A 173 4.86 -5.35 -7.69
C LEU A 173 5.89 -4.40 -8.32
N GLY A 174 5.45 -3.64 -9.32
CA GLY A 174 6.30 -2.62 -9.96
C GLY A 174 7.44 -3.19 -10.81
N THR A 175 7.31 -4.41 -11.32
CA THR A 175 8.34 -5.08 -12.13
C THR A 175 8.37 -4.67 -13.60
N GLY A 176 7.38 -3.92 -14.07
CA GLY A 176 7.25 -3.56 -15.47
C GLY A 176 8.14 -2.43 -15.97
N ASP A 177 9.28 -2.15 -15.30
CA ASP A 177 10.25 -1.16 -15.78
C ASP A 177 10.60 -1.44 -17.24
N LYS A 178 10.20 -0.55 -18.16
CA LYS A 178 10.47 -0.68 -19.60
C LYS A 178 11.97 -0.57 -19.91
N ASN A 179 12.76 -0.04 -18.98
CA ASN A 179 14.21 0.18 -19.12
C ASN A 179 15.08 -0.98 -18.62
N VAL A 180 14.48 -2.09 -18.16
CA VAL A 180 15.20 -3.28 -17.65
C VAL A 180 14.84 -4.53 -18.48
N GLN A 181 14.50 -4.34 -19.76
CA GLN A 181 14.33 -5.43 -20.73
C GLN A 181 15.58 -5.65 -21.56
#